data_AF-A0A2N3BY65-F1
#
_entry.id   AF-A0A2N3BY65-F1
#
_cell.length_a   1.000
_cell.length_b   1.000
_cell.length_c   1.000
_cell.angle_alpha   90.00
_cell.angle_beta   90.00
_cell.angle_gamma   90.00
#
_symmetry.space_group_name_H-M   'P 1'
#
loop_
_entity.id
_entity.type
_entity.pdbx_description
1 polymer ?
#
loop_
_entity_poly.entity_id
_entity_poly.type
_entity_poly.pdbx_seq_one_letter_code
_entity_poly.pdbx_strand_id
1 'polypeptide(L)' 'MEVNVKKFDVAMQVKNKGIEFDVYDGEEFLGDFIVSKSGITWCKGKTSRAKGKKVYWKKLIKLLEEI' A
#
# COMPACT_ATOMS: atom_id res chain seq x y z
N MET A 1 23.14 -16.34 16.61
CA MET A 1 23.25 -14.91 16.97
C MET A 1 22.24 -14.19 16.10
N GLU A 2 21.23 -13.57 16.70
CA GLU A 2 20.12 -12.95 15.97
C GLU A 2 20.19 -11.43 16.13
N VAL A 3 20.15 -10.72 15.01
CA VAL A 3 20.29 -9.27 14.95
C VAL A 3 19.01 -8.72 14.34
N ASN A 4 18.27 -7.98 15.16
CA ASN A 4 16.98 -7.41 14.78
C ASN A 4 17.08 -5.90 14.64
N VAL A 5 16.41 -5.36 13.61
CA VAL A 5 16.28 -3.92 13.43
C VAL A 5 15.33 -3.40 14.50
N LYS A 6 15.89 -2.71 15.51
CA LYS A 6 15.12 -2.20 16.66
C LYS A 6 14.21 -1.02 16.31
N LYS A 7 14.58 -0.23 15.29
CA LYS A 7 13.77 0.86 14.74
C LYS A 7 14.27 1.25 13.36
N PHE A 8 13.38 1.30 12.37
CA PHE A 8 13.66 1.79 11.02
C PHE A 8 12.73 2.96 10.73
N ASP A 9 13.23 4.18 10.89
CA ASP A 9 12.46 5.42 10.71
C ASP A 9 12.96 6.09 9.42
N VAL A 10 12.23 5.92 8.32
CA VAL A 10 12.60 6.48 7.02
C VAL A 10 11.57 7.51 6.59
N ALA A 11 11.99 8.78 6.61
CA ALA A 11 11.26 9.86 5.94
C ALA A 11 11.48 9.78 4.42
N MET A 12 10.82 8.82 3.76
CA MET A 12 10.90 8.69 2.30
C MET A 12 9.79 9.48 1.63
N GLN A 13 10.15 10.38 0.72
CA GLN A 13 9.18 10.97 -0.19
C GLN A 13 8.64 9.86 -1.12
N VAL A 14 7.32 9.65 -1.11
CA VAL A 14 6.67 8.72 -2.04
C VAL A 14 6.83 9.24 -3.49
N LYS A 15 7.76 8.63 -4.24
CA LYS A 15 8.02 8.94 -5.65
C LYS A 15 7.00 8.23 -6.56
N ASN A 16 7.11 8.42 -7.87
CA ASN A 16 6.15 7.87 -8.85
C ASN A 16 6.02 6.33 -8.80
N LYS A 17 7.09 5.61 -8.47
CA LYS A 17 7.05 4.14 -8.30
C LYS A 17 6.33 3.70 -7.02
N GLY A 18 6.10 4.60 -6.08
CA GLY A 18 5.38 4.32 -4.85
C GLY A 18 6.12 3.37 -3.89
N ILE A 19 5.42 3.01 -2.82
CA ILE A 19 5.79 1.99 -1.83
C ILE A 19 4.73 0.91 -1.93
N GLU A 20 5.14 -0.35 -1.88
CA GLU A 20 4.28 -1.53 -1.99
C GLU A 20 4.46 -2.35 -0.73
N PHE A 21 3.35 -2.80 -0.15
CA PHE A 21 3.35 -3.67 1.01
C PHE A 21 2.20 -4.67 0.93
N ASP A 22 2.47 -5.87 1.46
CA ASP A 22 1.53 -6.97 1.50
C ASP A 22 0.53 -6.75 2.66
N VAL A 23 -0.75 -7.03 2.41
CA VAL A 23 -1.83 -6.93 3.40
C VAL A 23 -2.34 -8.31 3.72
N TYR A 24 -2.34 -8.64 5.01
CA TYR A 24 -2.82 -9.89 5.56
C TYR A 24 -3.92 -9.65 6.59
N ASP A 25 -4.84 -10.60 6.71
CA ASP A 25 -5.74 -10.76 7.87
C ASP A 25 -5.40 -12.07 8.57
N GLY A 26 -4.65 -11.98 9.67
CA GLY A 26 -4.00 -13.14 10.28
C GLY A 26 -3.02 -13.80 9.30
N GLU A 27 -3.27 -15.06 8.96
CA GLU A 27 -2.48 -15.83 7.97
C GLU A 27 -3.03 -15.70 6.55
N GLU A 28 -4.20 -15.08 6.35
CA GLU A 28 -4.82 -14.94 5.04
C GLU A 28 -4.22 -13.74 4.28
N PHE A 29 -3.59 -14.02 3.14
CA PHE A 29 -3.11 -12.97 2.25
C PHE A 29 -4.27 -12.31 1.48
N LEU A 30 -4.54 -11.04 1.76
CA LEU A 30 -5.61 -10.27 1.14
C LEU A 30 -5.19 -9.59 -0.17
N GLY A 31 -3.91 -9.24 -0.32
CA GLY A 31 -3.38 -8.60 -1.52
C GLY A 31 -2.30 -7.56 -1.26
N ASP A 32 -1.82 -6.93 -2.33
CA ASP A 32 -0.80 -5.88 -2.26
C ASP A 32 -1.44 -4.50 -2.25
N PHE A 33 -0.94 -3.63 -1.37
CA PHE A 33 -1.34 -2.22 -1.30
C PHE A 33 -0.17 -1.32 -1.69
N ILE A 34 -0.40 -0.50 -2.71
CA ILE A 34 0.63 0.35 -3.28
C ILE A 34 0.25 1.81 -3.07
N VAL A 35 1.09 2.57 -2.39
CA VAL A 35 0.94 4.02 -2.22
C VAL A 35 1.88 4.74 -3.16
N SER A 36 1.35 5.61 -4.02
CA SER A 36 2.12 6.43 -4.96
C SER A 36 1.78 7.91 -4.81
N LYS A 37 2.58 8.79 -5.44
CA LYS A 37 2.26 10.23 -5.51
C LYS A 37 0.84 10.51 -6.04
N SER A 38 0.33 9.66 -6.93
CA SER A 38 -0.98 9.85 -7.57
C SER A 38 -2.17 9.30 -6.78
N GLY A 39 -1.94 8.48 -5.76
CA GLY A 39 -2.99 7.76 -5.05
C GLY A 39 -2.55 6.35 -4.68
N ILE A 40 -3.53 5.51 -4.39
CA ILE A 40 -3.33 4.12 -4.02
C ILE A 40 -3.67 3.18 -5.19
N THR A 41 -3.05 2.01 -5.22
CA THR A 41 -3.45 0.88 -6.04
C THR A 41 -3.65 -0.33 -5.14
N TRP A 42 -4.82 -0.95 -5.21
CA TRP A 42 -5.12 -2.19 -4.52
C TRP A 42 -5.07 -3.38 -5.47
N CYS A 43 -4.25 -4.36 -5.13
CA CYS A 43 -4.07 -5.62 -5.86
C CYS A 43 -4.67 -6.76 -5.04
N LYS A 44 -5.96 -7.09 -5.23
CA LYS A 44 -6.62 -8.16 -4.46
C LYS A 44 -5.95 -9.53 -4.72
N GLY A 45 -5.61 -10.25 -3.66
CA GLY A 45 -4.89 -11.53 -3.73
C GLY A 45 -3.62 -11.39 -4.57
N LYS A 46 -3.32 -12.40 -5.39
CA LYS A 46 -2.13 -12.42 -6.26
C LYS A 46 -2.33 -11.65 -7.58
N THR A 47 -2.84 -10.42 -7.49
CA THR A 47 -3.08 -9.57 -8.66
C THR A 47 -1.85 -8.74 -8.98
N SER A 48 -1.43 -8.72 -10.25
CA SER A 48 -0.31 -7.85 -10.63
C SER A 48 -0.68 -6.37 -10.54
N ARG A 49 0.31 -5.54 -10.22
CA ARG A 49 0.18 -4.08 -10.15
C ARG A 49 -0.53 -3.44 -11.35
N ALA A 50 -0.33 -3.96 -12.56
CA ALA A 50 -0.97 -3.45 -13.77
C ALA A 50 -2.49 -3.68 -13.81
N LYS A 51 -2.97 -4.70 -13.09
CA LYS A 51 -4.39 -5.08 -13.00
C LYS A 51 -5.05 -4.60 -11.70
N GLY A 52 -4.29 -3.95 -10.81
CA GLY A 52 -4.80 -3.41 -9.55
C GLY A 52 -5.80 -2.26 -9.76
N LYS A 53 -6.70 -2.09 -8.79
CA LYS A 53 -7.67 -0.99 -8.79
C LYS A 53 -7.02 0.27 -8.24
N LYS A 54 -6.89 1.28 -9.08
CA LYS A 54 -6.32 2.58 -8.69
C LYS A 54 -7.40 3.52 -8.15
N VAL A 55 -7.12 4.15 -7.01
CA VAL A 55 -7.93 5.22 -6.43
C VAL A 55 -7.04 6.45 -6.22
N TYR A 56 -7.40 7.56 -6.87
CA TYR A 56 -6.70 8.84 -6.69
C TYR A 56 -6.99 9.42 -5.30
N TRP A 57 -6.05 10.22 -4.78
CA TRP A 57 -6.17 10.81 -3.44
C TRP A 57 -7.49 11.53 -3.19
N LYS A 58 -7.95 12.38 -4.13
CA LYS A 58 -9.22 13.10 -3.98
C LYS A 58 -10.41 12.16 -3.77
N LYS A 59 -10.44 11.03 -4.49
CA LYS A 59 -11.51 10.04 -4.37
C LYS A 59 -11.36 9.24 -3.07
N LEU A 60 -10.14 8.91 -2.68
CA LEU A 60 -9.89 8.19 -1.43
C LEU A 60 -10.28 9.04 -0.21
N ILE A 61 -9.87 10.31 -0.16
CA ILE A 61 -10.22 11.23 0.92
C ILE A 61 -11.74 11.33 1.06
N LYS A 62 -12.44 11.57 -0.05
CA LYS A 62 -13.90 11.59 -0.06
C LYS A 62 -14.52 10.29 0.50
N LEU A 63 -14.02 9.13 0.08
CA LEU A 63 -14.50 7.85 0.60
C LEU A 63 -14.26 7.69 2.11
N LEU A 64 -13.15 8.21 2.64
CA LEU A 64 -12.84 8.13 4.07
C LEU A 64 -13.65 9.11 4.92
N GLU A 65 -13.98 10.28 4.39
CA GLU A 65 -14.80 11.30 5.06
C GLU A 65 -16.30 10.93 5.07
N GLU A 66 -16.72 10.00 4.21
CA GLU A 66 -18.09 9.49 4.12
C GLU A 66 -18.34 8.24 5.00
N ILE A 67 -17.33 7.75 5.75
CA ILE A 67 -17.40 6.58 6.63
C ILE A 67 -17.71 7.00 8.08
#